data_AF-A0A482V0W6-F1
#
_entry.id   AF-A0A482V0W6-F1
#
_cell.length_a   1.000
_cell.length_b   1.000
_cell.length_c   1.000
_cell.angle_alpha   90.00
_cell.angle_beta   90.00
_cell.angle_gamma   90.00
#
_symmetry.space_group_name_H-M   'P 1'
#
loop_
_entity.id
_entity.type
_entity.pdbx_description
1 polymer ?
#
loop_
_entity_poly.entity_id
_entity_poly.type
_entity_poly.pdbx_seq_one_letter_code
_entity_poly.pdbx_strand_id
1 'polypeptide(L)' 'MIGEVVGLSPYEKRLLDMLKTGGASSEKRMYKFAKRRLGTHRRALKKRDQVKELYSKIRARG' A
#
# COMPACT_ATOMS: atom_id res chain seq x y z
N MET A 1 -8.40 -1.06 -16.17
CA MET A 1 -9.78 -1.43 -15.79
C MET A 1 -9.79 -2.88 -15.27
N ILE A 2 -9.44 -3.10 -13.99
CA ILE A 2 -9.67 -4.34 -13.21
C ILE A 2 -9.80 -3.90 -11.74
N GLY A 3 -8.80 -3.20 -11.22
CA GLY A 3 -8.77 -2.77 -9.80
C GLY A 3 -9.85 -1.78 -9.35
N GLU A 4 -10.52 -1.06 -10.26
CA GLU A 4 -11.69 -0.24 -9.92
C GLU A 4 -12.93 -1.09 -9.58
N VAL A 5 -13.06 -2.27 -10.20
CA VAL A 5 -14.23 -3.14 -10.07
C VAL A 5 -14.09 -4.12 -8.90
N VAL A 6 -12.90 -4.71 -8.71
CA VAL A 6 -12.68 -5.76 -7.69
C VAL A 6 -12.41 -5.19 -6.29
N GLY A 7 -12.23 -3.88 -6.17
CA GLY A 7 -11.84 -3.23 -4.92
C GLY A 7 -10.46 -3.65 -4.40
N LEU A 8 -10.07 -3.11 -3.25
CA LEU A 8 -8.81 -3.46 -2.59
C LEU A 8 -8.95 -4.74 -1.78
N SER A 9 -7.99 -5.64 -1.91
CA SER A 9 -7.90 -6.82 -1.04
C SER A 9 -7.65 -6.42 0.43
N PRO A 10 -7.97 -7.29 1.41
CA PRO A 10 -7.78 -6.97 2.83
C PRO A 10 -6.35 -6.59 3.20
N TYR A 11 -5.35 -7.15 2.51
CA TYR A 11 -3.95 -6.79 2.75
C TYR A 11 -3.60 -5.41 2.19
N GLU A 12 -4.19 -5.00 1.07
CA GLU A 12 -4.00 -3.67 0.46
C GLU A 12 -4.70 -2.58 1.26
N LYS A 13 -5.90 -2.86 1.78
CA LYS A 13 -6.58 -1.96 2.72
C LYS A 13 -5.72 -1.69 3.95
N ARG A 14 -5.15 -2.74 4.56
CA ARG A 14 -4.27 -2.59 5.72
C ARG A 14 -2.96 -1.83 5.40
N LEU A 15 -2.42 -1.97 4.19
CA LEU A 15 -1.28 -1.17 3.73
C LEU A 15 -1.64 0.31 3.58
N LEU A 16 -2.83 0.59 3.02
CA LEU A 16 -3.36 1.95 2.88
C LEU A 16 -3.62 2.60 4.25
N ASP A 17 -4.18 1.86 5.22
CA ASP A 17 -4.44 2.36 6.57
C ASP A 17 -3.14 2.69 7.30
N MET A 18 -2.10 1.85 7.17
CA MET A 18 -0.77 2.15 7.72
C MET A 18 -0.16 3.42 7.11
N LEU A 19 -0.44 3.69 5.84
CA LEU A 19 0.02 4.91 5.15
C LEU A 19 -0.77 6.14 5.61
N LYS A 20 -2.09 6.01 5.80
CA LYS A 20 -2.97 7.06 6.32
C LYS A 20 -2.65 7.49 7.75
N THR A 21 -2.29 6.55 8.63
CA THR A 21 -1.92 6.87 10.03
C THR A 21 -0.74 7.85 10.10
N GLY A 22 0.12 7.90 9.07
CA GLY A 22 1.25 8.84 9.02
C GLY A 22 2.36 8.51 10.02
N GLY A 23 3.49 9.20 9.89
CA GLY A 23 4.65 9.12 10.78
C GLY A 23 5.91 8.55 10.14
N ALA A 24 7.08 8.90 10.67
CA ALA A 24 8.39 8.54 10.13
C ALA A 24 8.67 7.01 10.11
N SER A 25 7.96 6.25 10.94
CA SER A 25 8.10 4.79 11.06
C SER A 25 7.08 3.99 10.23
N SER A 26 6.10 4.66 9.63
CA SER A 26 5.01 4.03 8.87
C SER A 26 5.51 3.27 7.65
N GLU A 27 6.44 3.85 6.88
CA GLU A 27 7.02 3.21 5.69
C GLU A 27 7.78 1.93 6.01
N LYS A 28 8.57 1.94 7.09
CA LYS A 28 9.35 0.77 7.52
C LYS A 28 8.43 -0.37 7.97
N ARG A 29 7.34 -0.06 8.69
CA ARG A 29 6.33 -1.05 9.07
C ARG A 29 5.59 -1.61 7.86
N MET A 30 5.18 -0.73 6.95
CA MET A 30 4.51 -1.11 5.70
C MET A 30 5.38 -2.03 4.85
N TYR A 31 6.67 -1.71 4.71
CA TYR A 31 7.65 -2.55 4.01
C TYR A 31 7.82 -3.93 4.69
N LYS A 32 7.96 -3.97 6.03
CA LYS A 32 8.05 -5.24 6.76
C LYS A 32 6.79 -6.10 6.58
N PHE A 33 5.61 -5.48 6.60
CA PHE A 33 4.33 -6.16 6.38
C PHE A 33 4.22 -6.71 4.95
N ALA A 34 4.53 -5.88 3.94
CA ALA A 34 4.53 -6.29 2.53
C ALA A 34 5.56 -7.42 2.26
N LYS A 35 6.76 -7.33 2.84
CA LYS A 35 7.78 -8.37 2.72
C LYS A 35 7.32 -9.69 3.35
N ARG A 36 6.67 -9.66 4.53
CA ARG A 36 6.13 -10.87 5.17
C ARG A 36 5.02 -11.53 4.34
N ARG A 37 4.25 -10.75 3.58
CA ARG A 37 3.16 -11.27 2.74
C ARG A 37 3.59 -11.73 1.35
N LEU A 38 4.54 -11.02 0.73
CA LEU A 38 4.98 -11.25 -0.65
C LEU A 38 6.30 -12.02 -0.76
N GLY A 39 7.01 -12.21 0.36
CA GLY A 39 8.25 -12.96 0.49
C GLY A 39 9.51 -12.21 0.05
N THR A 40 9.45 -11.43 -1.04
CA THR A 40 10.64 -10.84 -1.67
C THR A 40 10.71 -9.31 -1.55
N HIS A 41 11.94 -8.79 -1.51
CA HIS A 41 12.21 -7.35 -1.41
C HIS A 41 11.65 -6.56 -2.60
N ARG A 42 11.92 -7.02 -3.83
CA ARG A 42 11.47 -6.35 -5.06
C ARG A 42 9.94 -6.26 -5.14
N ARG A 43 9.22 -7.31 -4.75
CA ARG A 43 7.74 -7.29 -4.73
C ARG A 43 7.20 -6.36 -3.65
N ALA A 44 7.83 -6.31 -2.47
CA ALA A 44 7.46 -5.40 -1.41
C ALA A 44 7.65 -3.92 -1.80
N LEU A 45 8.75 -3.58 -2.47
CA LEU A 45 8.98 -2.23 -2.99
C LEU A 45 7.94 -1.86 -4.05
N LYS A 46 7.72 -2.73 -5.04
CA LYS A 46 6.71 -2.49 -6.08
C LYS A 46 5.32 -2.28 -5.48
N LYS A 47 4.94 -3.08 -4.48
CA LYS A 47 3.63 -2.94 -3.82
C LYS A 47 3.53 -1.67 -2.99
N ARG A 48 4.60 -1.24 -2.32
CA ARG A 48 4.66 0.07 -1.66
C ARG A 48 4.39 1.20 -2.65
N ASP A 49 5.08 1.19 -3.79
CA ASP A 49 4.98 2.28 -4.76
C ASP A 49 3.58 2.35 -5.38
N GLN A 50 2.98 1.19 -5.66
CA GLN A 50 1.57 1.08 -6.07
C GLN A 50 0.59 1.65 -5.03
N VAL A 51 0.79 1.36 -3.74
CA VAL A 51 -0.08 1.86 -2.66
C VAL A 51 0.08 3.37 -2.48
N LYS A 52 1.29 3.91 -2.62
CA LYS A 52 1.53 5.36 -2.60
C LYS A 52 0.84 6.06 -3.76
N GLU A 53 0.99 5.53 -4.98
CA GLU A 53 0.34 6.08 -6.17
C GLU A 53 -1.19 6.06 -6.03
N LEU A 54 -1.75 4.97 -5.52
CA LEU A 54 -3.17 4.85 -5.22
C LEU A 54 -3.63 5.90 -4.19
N TYR A 55 -2.86 6.08 -3.11
CA TYR A 55 -3.17 7.07 -2.09
C TYR A 55 -3.16 8.51 -2.63
N SER A 56 -2.17 8.84 -3.49
CA SER A 56 -2.13 10.14 -4.19
C SER A 56 -3.35 10.34 -5.10
N LYS A 57 -3.78 9.31 -5.84
CA LYS A 57 -4.98 9.38 -6.69
C LYS A 57 -6.26 9.56 -5.87
N ILE A 58 -6.36 8.90 -4.72
CA ILE A 58 -7.49 9.09 -3.78
C ILE A 58 -7.51 10.51 -3.24
N ARG A 59 -6.35 11.06 -2.85
CA ARG A 59 -6.23 12.43 -2.33
C ARG A 59 -6.52 13.49 -3.39
N ALA A 60 -6.15 13.27 -4.64
CA ALA A 60 -6.40 14.20 -5.76
C ALA A 60 -7.87 14.22 -6.22
N ARG A 61 -8.67 13.21 -5.86
CA ARG A 61 -10.12 13.17 -6.10
C ARG A 61 -10.93 13.79 -4.97
N GLY A 62 -10.30 14.09 -3.83
CA GLY A 62 -10.93 14.69 -2.66
C GLY A 62 -10.70 16.19 -2.58
#